data_AF-A0A968NTA2-F1
#
_entry.id   AF-A0A968NTA2-F1
#
_cell.length_a   1.000
_cell.length_b   1.000
_cell.length_c   1.000
_cell.angle_alpha   90.00
_cell.angle_beta   90.00
_cell.angle_gamma   90.00
#
_symmetry.space_group_name_H-M   'P 1'
#
loop_
_entity.id
_entity.type
_entity.pdbx_description
1 polymer ?
#
loop_
_entity_poly.entity_id
_entity_poly.type
_entity_poly.pdbx_seq_one_letter_code
_entity_poly.pdbx_strand_id
1 'polypeptide(L)'
;MDLANLIKVCHQHGIRFFLDAVMAFSRANPYHNVNFLDFYIQWKPIGAPDRDPEQGDRDGFGGDLFKYNYWVEGYHPLTGVRDRYVPAREYLKAHMAHWMLYYRIDGLRLDSVNNVGNYDFLQEFKDLARQVWRDRNGSDDRFLVVGEELSVPLALVHQNRLDSLWNERFKQIVRQVILGRSSSGDSFEWSVRKLIDCRLLGFRDCTQAVNYLTSHDVGGHSNERIYNYLVNNGVADCEERIKLAFVCLLTAVGIPMILAGDEFADQHDLNIDQEHGNNKQVDPVNYNRMSEDWRRRVFDYVARLVRSARLQTHSPPTTTVFCTSILKKESAF
;
A
#
# COMPACT_ATOMS: atom_id res chain seq x y z
N MET A 1 -23.11 6.53 -6.35
CA MET A 1 -23.63 5.27 -6.93
C MET A 1 -22.55 4.47 -7.64
N ASP A 2 -21.48 5.11 -8.14
CA ASP A 2 -20.55 4.45 -9.05
C ASP A 2 -19.57 3.48 -8.37
N LEU A 3 -19.07 3.79 -7.17
CA LEU A 3 -18.10 2.93 -6.47
C LEU A 3 -18.69 1.56 -6.05
N ALA A 4 -19.91 1.53 -5.54
CA ALA A 4 -20.57 0.27 -5.19
C ALA A 4 -20.79 -0.62 -6.43
N ASN A 5 -21.12 0.00 -7.57
CA ASN A 5 -21.25 -0.72 -8.85
C ASN A 5 -19.89 -1.23 -9.34
N LEU A 6 -18.82 -0.44 -9.21
CA LEU A 6 -17.46 -0.88 -9.54
C LEU A 6 -17.07 -2.12 -8.74
N ILE A 7 -17.22 -2.08 -7.41
CA ILE A 7 -16.87 -3.20 -6.53
C ILE A 7 -17.71 -4.44 -6.90
N LYS A 8 -19.01 -4.26 -7.14
CA LYS A 8 -19.89 -5.35 -7.58
C LYS A 8 -19.41 -6.00 -8.88
N VAL A 9 -19.00 -5.20 -9.88
CA VAL A 9 -18.46 -5.72 -11.15
C VAL A 9 -17.13 -6.43 -10.92
N CYS A 10 -16.23 -5.88 -10.10
CA CYS A 10 -15.00 -6.57 -9.69
C CYS A 10 -15.30 -7.97 -9.13
N HIS A 11 -16.26 -8.07 -8.19
CA HIS A 11 -16.65 -9.34 -7.59
C HIS A 11 -17.25 -10.32 -8.62
N GLN A 12 -18.07 -9.84 -9.56
CA GLN A 12 -18.60 -10.67 -10.66
C GLN A 12 -17.50 -11.26 -11.55
N HIS A 13 -16.35 -10.59 -11.64
CA HIS A 13 -15.18 -11.05 -12.37
C HIS A 13 -14.13 -11.75 -11.49
N GLY A 14 -14.44 -12.04 -10.23
CA GLY A 14 -13.52 -12.70 -9.30
C GLY A 14 -12.34 -11.83 -8.87
N ILE A 15 -12.47 -10.51 -8.98
CA ILE A 15 -11.47 -9.52 -8.57
C ILE A 15 -11.85 -9.00 -7.17
N ARG A 16 -10.91 -9.06 -6.24
CA ARG A 16 -11.06 -8.50 -4.89
C ARG A 16 -10.71 -7.01 -4.89
N PHE A 17 -11.36 -6.25 -4.02
CA PHE A 17 -11.22 -4.81 -3.90
C PHE A 17 -10.65 -4.42 -2.54
N PHE A 18 -9.51 -3.72 -2.55
CA PHE A 18 -8.84 -3.24 -1.34
C PHE A 18 -9.06 -1.73 -1.20
N LEU A 19 -9.27 -1.27 0.04
CA LEU A 19 -9.32 0.14 0.36
C LEU A 19 -7.96 0.62 0.89
N ASP A 20 -7.52 1.80 0.44
CA ASP A 20 -6.42 2.53 1.07
C ASP A 20 -6.95 3.31 2.29
N ALA A 21 -6.55 2.88 3.48
CA ALA A 21 -6.98 3.43 4.75
C ALA A 21 -5.89 4.37 5.30
N VAL A 22 -6.14 5.68 5.20
CA VAL A 22 -5.30 6.71 5.80
C VAL A 22 -5.66 6.86 7.27
N MET A 23 -4.80 6.36 8.14
CA MET A 23 -5.02 6.36 9.59
C MET A 23 -4.05 7.29 10.31
N ALA A 24 -2.92 7.66 9.72
CA ALA A 24 -1.95 8.49 10.42
C ALA A 24 -2.46 9.93 10.69
N PHE A 25 -3.13 10.52 9.70
CA PHE A 25 -3.54 11.92 9.69
C PHE A 25 -4.82 12.13 8.88
N SER A 26 -5.45 13.30 9.02
CA SER A 26 -6.61 13.74 8.23
C SER A 26 -6.46 15.19 7.80
N ARG A 27 -7.19 15.60 6.76
CA ARG A 27 -7.33 17.01 6.38
C ARG A 27 -8.81 17.35 6.31
N ALA A 28 -9.24 18.45 6.92
CA ALA A 28 -10.65 18.89 6.90
C ALA A 28 -11.67 17.93 7.56
N ASN A 29 -11.20 17.00 8.39
CA ASN A 29 -12.08 16.10 9.13
C ASN A 29 -13.06 16.88 10.04
N PRO A 30 -14.35 16.52 10.11
CA PRO A 30 -15.31 17.20 10.98
C PRO A 30 -14.89 17.27 12.45
N TYR A 31 -14.19 16.25 12.97
CA TYR A 31 -13.71 16.24 14.36
C TYR A 31 -12.62 17.29 14.62
N HIS A 32 -11.93 17.78 13.58
CA HIS A 32 -11.03 18.92 13.71
C HIS A 32 -11.76 20.14 14.29
N ASN A 33 -12.98 20.40 13.81
CA ASN A 33 -13.75 21.60 14.20
C ASN A 33 -14.57 21.37 15.48
N VAL A 34 -15.06 20.14 15.68
CA VAL A 34 -16.00 19.84 16.77
C VAL A 34 -15.28 19.40 18.04
N ASN A 35 -14.18 18.66 17.93
CA ASN A 35 -13.46 18.13 19.08
C ASN A 35 -12.00 17.81 18.76
N PHE A 36 -11.20 18.84 18.48
CA PHE A 36 -9.81 18.64 18.07
C PHE A 36 -8.99 17.87 19.10
N LEU A 37 -9.03 18.31 20.36
CA LEU A 37 -8.17 17.83 21.42
C LEU A 37 -8.50 16.44 21.94
N ASP A 38 -9.56 15.77 21.46
CA ASP A 38 -9.85 14.36 21.74
C ASP A 38 -9.38 13.42 20.61
N PHE A 39 -9.23 13.94 19.39
CA PHE A 39 -8.91 13.14 18.20
C PHE A 39 -7.53 13.40 17.60
N TYR A 40 -7.02 14.63 17.73
CA TYR A 40 -5.82 15.09 17.02
C TYR A 40 -4.74 15.60 17.95
N ILE A 41 -3.51 15.47 17.48
CA ILE A 41 -2.32 16.04 18.10
C ILE A 41 -2.25 17.52 17.77
N GLN A 42 -2.23 18.35 18.81
CA GLN A 42 -1.88 19.76 18.63
C GLN A 42 -0.37 19.88 18.45
N TRP A 43 0.06 20.15 17.22
CA TRP A 43 1.48 20.22 16.89
C TRP A 43 2.20 21.30 17.70
N LYS A 44 3.29 20.89 18.37
CA LYS A 44 4.20 21.82 19.07
C LYS A 44 5.66 21.48 18.77
N PRO A 45 6.56 22.48 18.76
CA PRO A 45 7.99 22.25 18.57
C PRO A 45 8.57 21.42 19.72
N ILE A 46 9.69 20.73 19.45
CA ILE A 46 10.42 19.97 20.47
C ILE A 46 10.83 20.92 21.60
N GLY A 47 10.59 20.50 22.85
CA GLY A 47 10.90 21.29 24.06
C GLY A 47 9.79 22.26 24.51
N ALA A 48 8.70 22.39 23.75
CA ALA A 48 7.54 23.17 24.20
C ALA A 48 6.85 22.54 25.42
N PRO A 49 6.31 23.35 26.36
CA PRO A 49 5.50 22.82 27.46
C PRO A 49 4.22 22.18 26.93
N ASP A 50 3.81 21.10 27.61
CA ASP A 50 2.60 20.32 27.29
C ASP A 50 2.56 19.87 25.82
N ARG A 51 3.72 19.48 25.26
CA ARG A 51 3.81 18.80 23.97
C ARG A 51 3.16 17.42 24.10
N ASP A 52 2.28 17.10 23.15
CA ASP A 52 1.63 15.79 23.13
C ASP A 52 2.69 14.68 23.00
N PRO A 53 2.75 13.72 23.94
CA PRO A 53 3.74 12.64 23.90
C PRO A 53 3.60 11.75 22.67
N GLU A 54 2.43 11.68 22.04
CA GLU A 54 2.21 10.90 20.83
C GLU A 54 2.70 11.59 19.56
N GLN A 55 3.16 12.86 19.62
CA GLN A 55 3.67 13.57 18.44
C GLN A 55 4.94 12.92 17.90
N GLY A 56 5.90 12.60 18.79
CA GLY A 56 7.16 11.97 18.42
C GLY A 56 7.85 12.62 17.21
N ASP A 57 8.31 11.77 16.29
CA ASP A 57 8.86 12.15 14.98
C ASP A 57 7.85 11.90 13.83
N ARG A 58 6.56 11.80 14.15
CA ARG A 58 5.51 11.53 13.17
C ARG A 58 5.31 12.73 12.28
N ASP A 59 5.10 12.48 10.99
CA ASP A 59 4.79 13.47 9.97
C ASP A 59 3.32 13.33 9.54
N GLY A 60 2.57 14.41 9.69
CA GLY A 60 1.17 14.50 9.25
C GLY A 60 1.03 14.79 7.75
N PHE A 61 2.13 15.02 7.03
CA PHE A 61 2.15 15.41 5.62
C PHE A 61 1.17 16.56 5.31
N GLY A 62 1.19 17.59 6.16
CA GLY A 62 0.30 18.76 6.08
C GLY A 62 -1.16 18.51 6.48
N GLY A 63 -1.46 17.37 7.10
CA GLY A 63 -2.71 17.12 7.85
C GLY A 63 -2.46 17.00 9.35
N ASP A 64 -3.54 16.90 10.12
CA ASP A 64 -3.48 16.72 11.57
C ASP A 64 -3.32 15.25 11.93
N LEU A 65 -2.33 14.93 12.75
CA LEU A 65 -2.08 13.57 13.22
C LEU A 65 -3.17 13.11 14.19
N PHE A 66 -3.68 11.90 14.00
CA PHE A 66 -4.56 11.28 15.00
C PHE A 66 -3.79 10.88 16.25
N LYS A 67 -4.45 10.91 17.41
CA LYS A 67 -3.89 10.42 18.68
C LYS A 67 -4.58 9.15 19.15
N TYR A 68 -3.79 8.16 19.53
CA TYR A 68 -4.22 6.79 19.75
C TYR A 68 -4.08 6.32 21.19
N ASN A 69 -3.70 7.21 22.10
CA ASN A 69 -3.52 6.92 23.52
C ASN A 69 -4.16 7.96 24.43
N TYR A 70 -5.06 8.79 23.89
CA TYR A 70 -5.89 9.68 24.70
C TYR A 70 -7.21 9.01 25.08
N TRP A 71 -7.32 8.64 26.35
CA TRP A 71 -8.47 7.91 26.89
C TRP A 71 -9.51 8.86 27.47
N VAL A 72 -10.78 8.62 27.15
CA VAL A 72 -11.93 9.32 27.72
C VAL A 72 -12.88 8.33 28.38
N GLU A 73 -13.71 8.81 29.31
CA GLU A 73 -14.85 8.06 29.84
C GLU A 73 -16.14 8.61 29.26
N GLY A 74 -17.00 7.74 28.73
CA GLY A 74 -18.26 8.14 28.10
C GLY A 74 -19.06 6.95 27.62
N TYR A 75 -20.08 7.20 26.80
CA TYR A 75 -20.80 6.12 26.13
C TYR A 75 -19.99 5.65 24.92
N HIS A 76 -19.56 4.39 24.93
CA HIS A 76 -18.76 3.80 23.87
C HIS A 76 -19.55 3.81 22.55
N PRO A 77 -19.02 4.39 21.46
CA PRO A 77 -19.80 4.66 20.25
C PRO A 77 -20.28 3.40 19.52
N LEU A 78 -19.56 2.28 19.67
CA LEU A 78 -19.96 1.00 19.07
C LEU A 78 -20.96 0.19 19.93
N THR A 79 -20.89 0.26 21.26
CA THR A 79 -21.68 -0.62 22.14
C THR A 79 -22.83 0.11 22.86
N GLY A 80 -22.77 1.44 22.94
CA GLY A 80 -23.73 2.27 23.67
C GLY A 80 -23.62 2.16 25.19
N VAL A 81 -22.65 1.42 25.72
CA VAL A 81 -22.44 1.24 27.17
C VAL A 81 -21.41 2.25 27.67
N ARG A 82 -21.55 2.71 28.92
CA ARG A 82 -20.55 3.58 29.54
C ARG A 82 -19.24 2.81 29.76
N ASP A 83 -18.16 3.28 29.16
CA ASP A 83 -16.84 2.65 29.20
C ASP A 83 -15.72 3.69 29.01
N ARG A 84 -14.47 3.24 29.15
CA ARG A 84 -13.27 4.02 28.87
C ARG A 84 -12.69 3.62 27.52
N TYR A 85 -12.54 4.57 26.59
CA TYR A 85 -12.12 4.30 25.21
C TYR A 85 -11.24 5.41 24.64
N VAL A 86 -10.64 5.17 23.47
CA VAL A 86 -9.87 6.18 22.72
C VAL A 86 -10.71 6.67 21.53
N PRO A 87 -11.14 7.95 21.50
CA PRO A 87 -12.09 8.43 20.48
C PRO A 87 -11.64 8.22 19.04
N ALA A 88 -10.36 8.50 18.72
CA ALA A 88 -9.82 8.33 17.37
C ALA A 88 -9.81 6.85 16.92
N ARG A 89 -9.55 5.91 17.84
CA ARG A 89 -9.58 4.47 17.53
C ARG A 89 -10.98 4.05 17.12
N GLU A 90 -11.99 4.44 17.90
CA GLU A 90 -13.37 4.08 17.65
C GLU A 90 -13.93 4.72 16.37
N TYR A 91 -13.55 5.96 16.09
CA TYR A 91 -13.90 6.62 14.83
C TYR A 91 -13.38 5.84 13.62
N LEU A 92 -12.10 5.45 13.63
CA LEU A 92 -11.51 4.70 12.51
C LEU A 92 -12.08 3.29 12.39
N LYS A 93 -12.36 2.60 13.52
CA LYS A 93 -13.06 1.32 13.50
C LYS A 93 -14.44 1.44 12.87
N ALA A 94 -15.21 2.47 13.22
CA ALA A 94 -16.51 2.74 12.62
C ALA A 94 -16.41 3.03 11.11
N HIS A 95 -15.41 3.83 10.70
CA HIS A 95 -15.12 4.10 9.30
C HIS A 95 -14.82 2.81 8.53
N MET A 96 -13.92 1.98 9.05
CA MET A 96 -13.59 0.67 8.48
C MET A 96 -14.82 -0.24 8.38
N ALA A 97 -15.62 -0.32 9.45
CA ALA A 97 -16.83 -1.14 9.47
C ALA A 97 -17.83 -0.68 8.41
N HIS A 98 -17.98 0.62 8.18
CA HIS A 98 -18.81 1.14 7.08
C HIS A 98 -18.33 0.62 5.72
N TRP A 99 -17.04 0.72 5.41
CA TRP A 99 -16.49 0.22 4.15
C TRP A 99 -16.65 -1.29 3.98
N MET A 100 -16.42 -2.05 5.04
CA MET A 100 -16.57 -3.49 4.99
C MET A 100 -18.04 -3.89 4.89
N LEU A 101 -18.94 -3.34 5.68
CA LEU A 101 -20.34 -3.76 5.70
C LEU A 101 -21.13 -3.26 4.49
N TYR A 102 -20.98 -1.98 4.15
CA TYR A 102 -21.74 -1.34 3.08
C TYR A 102 -21.12 -1.57 1.70
N TYR A 103 -19.84 -1.22 1.52
CA TYR A 103 -19.16 -1.34 0.22
C TYR A 103 -18.62 -2.74 -0.06
N ARG A 104 -18.60 -3.62 0.94
CA ARG A 104 -18.19 -5.02 0.80
C ARG A 104 -16.74 -5.20 0.34
N ILE A 105 -15.82 -4.32 0.74
CA ILE A 105 -14.38 -4.48 0.44
C ILE A 105 -13.81 -5.79 1.01
N ASP A 106 -12.69 -6.23 0.43
CA ASP A 106 -12.07 -7.56 0.63
C ASP A 106 -10.72 -7.49 1.35
N GLY A 107 -10.25 -6.29 1.69
CA GLY A 107 -8.97 -6.08 2.34
C GLY A 107 -8.64 -4.60 2.49
N LEU A 108 -7.54 -4.34 3.18
CA LEU A 108 -7.10 -2.99 3.55
C LEU A 108 -5.63 -2.82 3.20
N ARG A 109 -5.27 -1.64 2.71
CA ARG A 109 -3.89 -1.15 2.66
C ARG A 109 -3.81 0.03 3.62
N LEU A 110 -2.93 0.00 4.60
CA LEU A 110 -2.79 1.07 5.59
C LEU A 110 -1.68 2.02 5.16
N ASP A 111 -2.03 3.29 4.89
CA ASP A 111 -1.09 4.36 4.54
C ASP A 111 -0.22 4.73 5.75
N SER A 112 1.06 4.98 5.50
CA SER A 112 1.93 5.68 6.44
C SER A 112 1.95 5.05 7.85
N VAL A 113 2.24 3.75 7.92
CA VAL A 113 2.15 2.96 9.16
C VAL A 113 3.07 3.47 10.26
N ASN A 114 4.28 3.96 9.93
CA ASN A 114 5.13 4.70 10.88
C ASN A 114 4.40 5.86 11.56
N ASN A 115 3.61 6.61 10.80
CA ASN A 115 2.93 7.81 11.29
C ASN A 115 1.60 7.51 11.99
N VAL A 116 1.13 6.26 11.98
CA VAL A 116 0.12 5.80 12.95
C VAL A 116 0.71 5.79 14.35
N GLY A 117 1.99 5.40 14.51
CA GLY A 117 2.72 5.50 15.78
C GLY A 117 2.18 4.65 16.93
N ASN A 118 1.18 3.78 16.69
CA ASN A 118 0.56 2.93 17.71
C ASN A 118 0.32 1.51 17.16
N TYR A 119 1.26 0.59 17.43
CA TYR A 119 1.22 -0.76 16.86
C TYR A 119 0.19 -1.68 17.51
N ASP A 120 -0.18 -1.42 18.77
CA ASP A 120 -1.30 -2.12 19.42
C ASP A 120 -2.61 -1.81 18.71
N PHE A 121 -2.83 -0.54 18.35
CA PHE A 121 -4.01 -0.15 17.60
C PHE A 121 -4.03 -0.75 16.18
N LEU A 122 -2.88 -0.85 15.50
CA LEU A 122 -2.82 -1.53 14.19
C LEU A 122 -3.32 -2.97 14.27
N GLN A 123 -2.89 -3.71 15.30
CA GLN A 123 -3.37 -5.07 15.52
C GLN A 123 -4.86 -5.09 15.84
N GLU A 124 -5.31 -4.25 16.76
CA GLU A 124 -6.72 -4.14 17.15
C GLU A 124 -7.63 -3.85 15.94
N PHE A 125 -7.20 -2.91 15.09
CA PHE A 125 -7.90 -2.54 13.86
C PHE A 125 -7.94 -3.68 12.85
N LYS A 126 -6.80 -4.35 12.61
CA LYS A 126 -6.71 -5.52 11.73
C LYS A 126 -7.57 -6.68 12.23
N ASP A 127 -7.51 -7.00 13.53
CA ASP A 127 -8.24 -8.10 14.13
C ASP A 127 -9.76 -7.86 14.04
N LEU A 128 -10.22 -6.63 14.29
CA LEU A 128 -11.61 -6.26 14.11
C LEU A 128 -12.04 -6.35 12.63
N ALA A 129 -11.23 -5.84 11.70
CA ALA A 129 -11.54 -5.93 10.27
C ALA A 129 -11.67 -7.39 9.82
N ARG A 130 -10.77 -8.27 10.30
CA ARG A 130 -10.82 -9.70 10.04
C ARG A 130 -12.05 -10.36 10.68
N GLN A 131 -12.47 -9.93 11.87
CA GLN A 131 -13.72 -10.37 12.48
C GLN A 131 -14.92 -10.00 11.61
N VAL A 132 -15.03 -8.74 11.18
CA VAL A 132 -16.11 -8.28 10.27
C VAL A 132 -16.08 -9.04 8.93
N TRP A 133 -14.91 -9.43 8.43
CA TRP A 133 -14.79 -10.30 7.28
C TRP A 133 -15.41 -11.68 7.52
N ARG A 134 -15.06 -12.33 8.64
CA ARG A 134 -15.57 -13.66 9.03
C ARG A 134 -17.07 -13.65 9.30
N ASP A 135 -17.58 -12.63 9.99
CA ASP A 135 -19.01 -12.47 10.31
C ASP A 135 -19.88 -12.37 9.04
N ARG A 136 -19.27 -11.98 7.91
CA ARG A 136 -19.90 -11.94 6.58
C ARG A 136 -19.66 -13.21 5.76
N ASN A 137 -19.31 -14.32 6.43
CA ASN A 137 -18.95 -15.63 5.86
C ASN A 137 -17.69 -15.60 4.98
N GLY A 138 -16.78 -14.65 5.22
CA GLY A 138 -15.48 -14.59 4.56
C GLY A 138 -14.49 -15.62 5.12
N SER A 139 -13.64 -16.17 4.25
CA SER A 139 -12.58 -17.10 4.64
C SER A 139 -11.24 -16.37 4.82
N ASP A 140 -10.44 -16.73 5.83
CA ASP A 140 -9.23 -15.98 6.21
C ASP A 140 -8.17 -15.89 5.10
N ASP A 141 -8.09 -16.92 4.25
CA ASP A 141 -7.22 -16.99 3.07
C ASP A 141 -7.58 -15.95 1.98
N ARG A 142 -8.72 -15.26 2.14
CA ARG A 142 -9.22 -14.27 1.19
C ARG A 142 -9.21 -12.84 1.68
N PHE A 143 -8.66 -12.57 2.86
CA PHE A 143 -8.60 -11.25 3.47
C PHE A 143 -7.20 -10.91 3.95
N LEU A 144 -6.72 -9.71 3.59
CA LEU A 144 -5.40 -9.21 3.99
C LEU A 144 -5.48 -7.75 4.42
N VAL A 145 -4.65 -7.40 5.40
CA VAL A 145 -4.32 -6.04 5.78
C VAL A 145 -2.82 -5.80 5.55
N VAL A 146 -2.53 -4.97 4.57
CA VAL A 146 -1.18 -4.67 4.08
C VAL A 146 -0.74 -3.31 4.63
N GLY A 147 0.43 -3.22 5.26
CA GLY A 147 1.00 -1.94 5.66
C GLY A 147 1.93 -1.34 4.61
N GLU A 148 1.80 -0.04 4.39
CA GLU A 148 2.86 0.78 3.80
C GLU A 148 3.82 1.24 4.89
N GLU A 149 5.01 0.63 4.94
CA GLU A 149 6.13 1.14 5.72
C GLU A 149 7.44 0.85 4.99
N LEU A 150 8.07 1.89 4.45
CA LEU A 150 9.20 1.76 3.53
C LEU A 150 10.49 1.28 4.21
N SER A 151 10.61 1.42 5.53
CA SER A 151 11.72 0.83 6.30
C SER A 151 11.62 -0.70 6.46
N VAL A 152 10.46 -1.28 6.12
CA VAL A 152 10.15 -2.72 6.20
C VAL A 152 10.42 -3.31 7.60
N PRO A 153 9.75 -2.83 8.66
CA PRO A 153 9.92 -3.34 10.02
C PRO A 153 9.26 -4.71 10.14
N LEU A 154 10.05 -5.76 9.91
CA LEU A 154 9.61 -7.17 9.93
C LEU A 154 8.90 -7.56 11.24
N ALA A 155 9.15 -6.85 12.34
CA ALA A 155 8.44 -7.04 13.61
C ALA A 155 6.91 -6.90 13.45
N LEU A 156 6.41 -6.02 12.57
CA LEU A 156 4.96 -5.84 12.37
C LEU A 156 4.29 -7.10 11.82
N VAL A 157 4.95 -7.85 10.94
CA VAL A 157 4.41 -9.11 10.40
C VAL A 157 4.80 -10.32 11.26
N HIS A 158 5.95 -10.30 11.94
CA HIS A 158 6.37 -11.38 12.84
C HIS A 158 5.55 -11.42 14.13
N GLN A 159 5.11 -10.27 14.63
CA GLN A 159 4.25 -10.14 15.81
C GLN A 159 2.76 -10.13 15.44
N ASN A 160 2.42 -10.39 14.17
CA ASN A 160 1.04 -10.40 13.69
C ASN A 160 0.30 -9.07 13.96
N ARG A 161 0.98 -7.92 13.87
CA ARG A 161 0.34 -6.59 13.89
C ARG A 161 -0.31 -6.27 12.54
N LEU A 162 0.29 -6.78 11.45
CA LEU A 162 -0.19 -6.71 10.07
C LEU A 162 -0.01 -8.07 9.39
N ASP A 163 -0.74 -8.32 8.30
CA ASP A 163 -0.59 -9.56 7.53
C ASP A 163 0.58 -9.47 6.55
N SER A 164 0.78 -8.28 5.95
CA SER A 164 1.78 -8.03 4.93
C SER A 164 2.39 -6.64 5.03
N LEU A 165 3.57 -6.46 4.43
CA LEU A 165 4.19 -5.16 4.19
C LEU A 165 4.50 -4.98 2.72
N TRP A 166 4.51 -3.72 2.27
CA TRP A 166 5.19 -3.34 1.03
C TRP A 166 6.67 -3.73 1.12
N ASN A 167 7.13 -4.53 0.16
CA ASN A 167 8.50 -4.99 0.08
C ASN A 167 9.37 -3.98 -0.69
N GLU A 168 9.65 -2.84 -0.06
CA GLU A 168 10.49 -1.78 -0.61
C GLU A 168 11.90 -2.30 -0.97
N ARG A 169 12.41 -3.28 -0.21
CA ARG A 169 13.69 -3.94 -0.50
C ARG A 169 13.67 -4.68 -1.85
N PHE A 170 12.57 -5.36 -2.20
CA PHE A 170 12.42 -5.98 -3.51
C PHE A 170 12.51 -4.95 -4.64
N LYS A 171 11.79 -3.83 -4.51
CA LYS A 171 11.81 -2.72 -5.49
C LYS A 171 13.22 -2.19 -5.72
N GLN A 172 13.97 -1.96 -4.63
CA GLN A 172 15.35 -1.47 -4.71
C GLN A 172 16.28 -2.48 -5.40
N ILE A 173 16.16 -3.77 -5.08
CA ILE A 173 17.01 -4.81 -5.67
C ILE A 173 16.68 -5.02 -7.14
N VAL A 174 15.39 -5.11 -7.51
CA VAL A 174 14.98 -5.42 -8.90
C VAL A 174 15.43 -4.32 -9.85
N ARG A 175 15.35 -3.06 -9.41
CA ARG A 175 15.82 -1.90 -10.17
C ARG A 175 17.33 -1.95 -10.45
N GLN A 176 18.16 -2.48 -9.55
CA GLN A 176 19.59 -2.70 -9.84
C GLN A 176 19.81 -3.91 -10.75
N VAL A 177 19.14 -5.03 -10.46
CA VAL A 177 19.34 -6.30 -11.19
C VAL A 177 18.96 -6.17 -12.67
N ILE A 178 17.87 -5.46 -12.99
CA ILE A 178 17.49 -5.24 -14.39
C ILE A 178 18.47 -4.35 -15.14
N LEU A 179 19.34 -3.59 -14.46
CA LEU A 179 20.45 -2.85 -15.06
C LEU A 179 21.74 -3.69 -15.15
N GLY A 180 21.72 -4.95 -14.72
CA GLY A 180 22.91 -5.79 -14.63
C GLY A 180 23.83 -5.41 -13.47
N ARG A 181 23.32 -4.72 -12.45
CA ARG A 181 24.08 -4.27 -11.27
C ARG A 181 23.66 -5.09 -10.04
N SER A 182 24.57 -5.26 -9.09
CA SER A 182 24.21 -5.81 -7.79
C SER A 182 23.54 -4.75 -6.91
N SER A 183 22.71 -5.19 -5.98
CA SER A 183 22.25 -4.36 -4.88
C SER A 183 23.41 -4.00 -3.95
N SER A 184 23.34 -2.81 -3.34
CA SER A 184 24.40 -2.30 -2.46
C SER A 184 24.77 -3.31 -1.38
N GLY A 185 26.06 -3.65 -1.30
CA GLY A 185 26.62 -4.58 -0.32
C GLY A 185 26.54 -6.07 -0.69
N ASP A 186 25.94 -6.43 -1.83
CA ASP A 186 25.78 -7.83 -2.26
C ASP A 186 26.53 -8.14 -3.57
N SER A 187 26.74 -9.43 -3.82
CA SER A 187 27.07 -9.95 -5.16
C SER A 187 25.82 -9.98 -6.05
N PHE A 188 26.01 -9.94 -7.38
CA PHE A 188 24.88 -10.01 -8.33
C PHE A 188 24.05 -11.29 -8.13
N GLU A 189 24.71 -12.44 -7.93
CA GLU A 189 24.04 -13.71 -7.62
C GLU A 189 23.16 -13.58 -6.37
N TRP A 190 23.68 -12.97 -5.31
CA TRP A 190 22.95 -12.83 -4.06
C TRP A 190 21.78 -11.84 -4.18
N SER A 191 21.93 -10.76 -4.95
CA SER A 191 20.82 -9.88 -5.31
C SER A 191 19.69 -10.64 -6.00
N VAL A 192 20.01 -11.49 -6.99
CA VAL A 192 19.02 -12.30 -7.71
C VAL A 192 18.34 -13.30 -6.77
N ARG A 193 19.08 -13.98 -5.89
CA ARG A 193 18.50 -14.90 -4.90
C ARG A 193 17.47 -14.20 -4.00
N LYS A 194 17.79 -13.00 -3.51
CA LYS A 194 16.89 -12.20 -2.68
C LYS A 194 15.64 -11.71 -3.41
N LEU A 195 15.70 -11.54 -4.74
CA LEU A 195 14.51 -11.27 -5.56
C LEU A 195 13.60 -12.48 -5.67
N ILE A 196 14.17 -13.67 -5.86
CA ILE A 196 13.39 -14.90 -6.02
C ILE A 196 12.64 -15.23 -4.72
N ASP A 197 13.26 -15.05 -3.56
CA ASP A 197 12.72 -15.50 -2.29
C ASP A 197 12.74 -14.41 -1.21
N CYS A 198 11.55 -13.87 -0.89
CA CYS A 198 11.39 -12.87 0.16
C CYS A 198 11.85 -13.35 1.55
N ARG A 199 11.98 -14.66 1.79
CA ARG A 199 12.49 -15.19 3.07
C ARG A 199 13.96 -14.82 3.30
N LEU A 200 14.73 -14.64 2.24
CA LEU A 200 16.11 -14.13 2.32
C LEU A 200 16.15 -12.64 2.69
N LEU A 201 15.01 -11.95 2.67
CA LEU A 201 14.83 -10.58 3.16
C LEU A 201 14.26 -10.53 4.59
N GLY A 202 14.03 -11.68 5.21
CA GLY A 202 13.59 -11.84 6.60
C GLY A 202 12.07 -12.05 6.78
N PHE A 203 11.30 -12.11 5.70
CA PHE A 203 9.90 -12.56 5.75
C PHE A 203 9.84 -14.06 6.09
N ARG A 204 8.74 -14.53 6.70
CA ARG A 204 8.56 -15.94 7.07
C ARG A 204 7.60 -16.68 6.14
N ASP A 205 6.69 -15.94 5.52
CA ASP A 205 5.65 -16.46 4.64
C ASP A 205 5.48 -15.57 3.41
N CYS A 206 5.06 -16.17 2.29
CA CYS A 206 4.89 -15.45 1.02
C CYS A 206 3.80 -14.38 1.08
N THR A 207 2.77 -14.55 1.91
CA THR A 207 1.73 -13.54 2.07
C THR A 207 2.23 -12.31 2.83
N GLN A 208 3.39 -12.36 3.47
CA GLN A 208 3.92 -11.22 4.24
C GLN A 208 4.58 -10.14 3.37
N ALA A 209 4.93 -10.47 2.13
CA ALA A 209 5.68 -9.58 1.24
C ALA A 209 4.85 -9.20 0.00
N VAL A 210 4.49 -7.92 -0.12
CA VAL A 210 3.93 -7.37 -1.36
C VAL A 210 5.07 -6.84 -2.21
N ASN A 211 5.43 -7.58 -3.26
CA ASN A 211 6.49 -7.23 -4.20
C ASN A 211 5.94 -6.29 -5.29
N TYR A 212 6.68 -5.25 -5.66
CA TYR A 212 6.26 -4.28 -6.68
C TYR A 212 7.47 -3.65 -7.39
N LEU A 213 7.23 -3.14 -8.60
CA LEU A 213 8.23 -2.44 -9.40
C LEU A 213 8.15 -0.92 -9.23
N THR A 214 6.94 -0.38 -9.07
CA THR A 214 6.63 1.04 -8.98
C THR A 214 5.39 1.24 -8.10
N SER A 215 5.29 2.40 -7.49
CA SER A 215 4.13 2.86 -6.71
C SER A 215 3.75 4.28 -7.14
N HIS A 216 2.61 4.78 -6.64
CA HIS A 216 2.26 6.18 -6.80
C HIS A 216 3.19 7.14 -6.04
N ASP A 217 4.07 6.63 -5.19
CA ASP A 217 5.10 7.40 -4.49
C ASP A 217 6.33 7.52 -5.38
N VAL A 218 6.46 8.64 -6.07
CA VAL A 218 7.44 8.84 -7.15
C VAL A 218 8.51 9.87 -6.83
N GLY A 219 8.37 10.63 -5.76
CA GLY A 219 9.42 11.55 -5.35
C GLY A 219 10.53 10.87 -4.57
N GLY A 220 11.70 11.50 -4.58
CA GLY A 220 12.94 10.88 -4.13
C GLY A 220 13.63 10.10 -5.25
N HIS A 221 14.87 9.71 -4.98
CA HIS A 221 15.74 9.10 -5.99
C HIS A 221 15.25 7.71 -6.41
N SER A 222 15.19 7.44 -7.72
CA SER A 222 14.85 6.13 -8.30
C SER A 222 13.43 5.64 -7.98
N ASN A 223 12.48 6.54 -7.71
CA ASN A 223 11.08 6.20 -7.40
C ASN A 223 10.11 6.36 -8.59
N GLU A 224 10.59 6.88 -9.71
CA GLU A 224 9.82 7.07 -10.93
C GLU A 224 9.26 5.74 -11.51
N ARG A 225 8.34 5.86 -12.48
CA ARG A 225 7.81 4.72 -13.22
C ARG A 225 8.92 3.89 -13.84
N ILE A 226 8.71 2.59 -13.94
CA ILE A 226 9.74 1.66 -14.42
C ILE A 226 10.28 2.05 -15.80
N TYR A 227 9.45 2.57 -16.69
CA TYR A 227 9.90 3.09 -17.99
C TYR A 227 10.82 4.31 -17.82
N ASN A 228 10.40 5.33 -17.07
CA ASN A 228 11.22 6.51 -16.81
C ASN A 228 12.52 6.16 -16.10
N TYR A 229 12.49 5.21 -15.15
CA TYR A 229 13.68 4.72 -14.46
C TYR A 229 14.73 4.16 -15.42
N LEU A 230 14.29 3.38 -16.41
CA LEU A 230 15.18 2.80 -17.42
C LEU A 230 15.74 3.89 -18.36
N VAL A 231 14.88 4.81 -18.83
CA VAL A 231 15.30 5.94 -19.66
C VAL A 231 16.33 6.82 -18.92
N ASN A 232 16.07 7.16 -17.66
CA ASN A 232 16.98 7.95 -16.81
C ASN A 232 18.33 7.25 -16.58
N ASN A 233 18.38 5.91 -16.67
CA ASN A 233 19.61 5.13 -16.57
C ASN A 233 20.26 4.83 -17.94
N GLY A 234 19.78 5.44 -19.02
CA GLY A 234 20.38 5.31 -20.36
C GLY A 234 20.14 3.95 -21.03
N VAL A 235 19.07 3.25 -20.65
CA VAL A 235 18.71 1.95 -21.21
C VAL A 235 18.04 2.12 -22.58
N ALA A 236 18.65 1.57 -23.64
CA ALA A 236 18.07 1.61 -24.98
C ALA A 236 17.03 0.50 -25.22
N ASP A 237 17.24 -0.68 -24.63
CA ASP A 237 16.43 -1.90 -24.71
C ASP A 237 15.29 -1.92 -23.68
N CYS A 238 14.50 -0.85 -23.61
CA CYS A 238 13.45 -0.68 -22.60
C CYS A 238 12.39 -1.80 -22.64
N GLU A 239 12.00 -2.28 -23.83
CA GLU A 239 11.00 -3.36 -23.96
C GLU A 239 11.46 -4.65 -23.25
N GLU A 240 12.70 -5.08 -23.53
CA GLU A 240 13.30 -6.28 -22.95
C GLU A 240 13.46 -6.16 -21.44
N ARG A 241 13.88 -4.98 -20.96
CA ARG A 241 14.15 -4.72 -19.54
C ARG A 241 12.88 -4.65 -18.71
N ILE A 242 11.81 -4.08 -19.27
CA ILE A 242 10.49 -4.09 -18.62
C ILE A 242 9.95 -5.51 -18.57
N LYS A 243 10.06 -6.28 -19.65
CA LYS A 243 9.68 -7.70 -19.64
C LYS A 243 10.45 -8.49 -18.58
N LEU A 244 11.77 -8.27 -18.46
CA LEU A 244 12.60 -8.88 -17.41
C LEU A 244 12.13 -8.48 -16.01
N ALA A 245 11.81 -7.20 -15.78
CA ALA A 245 11.28 -6.74 -14.50
C ALA A 245 9.98 -7.46 -14.11
N PHE A 246 9.07 -7.65 -15.08
CA PHE A 246 7.83 -8.40 -14.84
C PHE A 246 8.06 -9.90 -14.66
N VAL A 247 9.06 -10.51 -15.31
CA VAL A 247 9.46 -11.89 -15.00
C VAL A 247 9.92 -11.99 -13.54
N CYS A 248 10.81 -11.09 -13.10
CA CYS A 248 11.27 -11.06 -11.71
C CYS A 248 10.10 -10.90 -10.74
N LEU A 249 9.16 -9.99 -11.02
CA LEU A 249 7.99 -9.75 -10.17
C LEU A 249 7.05 -10.95 -10.09
N LEU A 250 6.65 -11.50 -11.24
CA LEU A 250 5.59 -12.50 -11.32
C LEU A 250 6.06 -13.93 -11.04
N THR A 251 7.38 -14.14 -10.90
CA THR A 251 7.97 -15.44 -10.51
C THR A 251 8.57 -15.44 -9.10
N ALA A 252 8.67 -14.29 -8.45
CA ALA A 252 9.15 -14.19 -7.07
C ALA A 252 8.15 -14.74 -6.06
N VAL A 253 8.67 -15.30 -4.96
CA VAL A 253 7.87 -15.68 -3.79
C VAL A 253 7.37 -14.41 -3.10
N GLY A 254 6.06 -14.18 -3.17
CA GLY A 254 5.39 -13.02 -2.59
C GLY A 254 4.07 -12.73 -3.30
N ILE A 255 3.39 -11.67 -2.86
CA ILE A 255 2.21 -11.14 -3.54
C ILE A 255 2.68 -10.10 -4.57
N PRO A 256 2.54 -10.34 -5.88
CA PRO A 256 2.92 -9.34 -6.88
C PRO A 256 1.88 -8.22 -6.93
N MET A 257 2.36 -6.98 -6.99
CA MET A 257 1.58 -5.77 -7.21
C MET A 257 2.08 -5.03 -8.44
N ILE A 258 1.14 -4.70 -9.33
CA ILE A 258 1.38 -3.94 -10.56
C ILE A 258 0.66 -2.59 -10.41
N LEU A 259 1.40 -1.49 -10.63
CA LEU A 259 0.82 -0.15 -10.76
C LEU A 259 0.19 -0.02 -12.15
N ALA A 260 -1.05 0.45 -12.20
CA ALA A 260 -1.78 0.61 -13.46
C ALA A 260 -0.97 1.43 -14.50
N GLY A 261 -0.88 0.91 -15.71
CA GLY A 261 -0.11 1.48 -16.82
C GLY A 261 1.26 0.82 -17.00
N ASP A 262 1.89 0.31 -15.93
CA ASP A 262 3.21 -0.31 -16.06
C ASP A 262 3.18 -1.56 -16.95
N GLU A 263 2.03 -2.25 -17.02
CA GLU A 263 1.84 -3.43 -17.87
C GLU A 263 1.98 -3.13 -19.38
N PHE A 264 1.91 -1.86 -19.80
CA PHE A 264 2.22 -1.41 -21.17
C PHE A 264 3.30 -0.32 -21.19
N ALA A 265 4.16 -0.32 -20.17
CA ALA A 265 5.30 0.59 -20.01
C ALA A 265 4.94 2.07 -19.86
N ASP A 266 3.76 2.41 -19.33
CA ASP A 266 3.32 3.80 -19.17
C ASP A 266 4.39 4.69 -18.49
N GLN A 267 4.36 5.99 -18.79
CA GLN A 267 5.40 6.93 -18.40
C GLN A 267 4.84 8.14 -17.66
N HIS A 268 5.71 8.84 -16.96
CA HIS A 268 5.42 10.17 -16.44
C HIS A 268 5.26 11.17 -17.58
N ASP A 269 4.22 11.99 -17.46
CA ASP A 269 3.90 13.11 -18.33
C ASP A 269 4.31 14.44 -17.68
N LEU A 270 4.10 14.55 -16.37
CA LEU A 270 4.51 15.70 -15.60
C LEU A 270 5.96 15.57 -15.12
N ASN A 271 6.62 16.71 -15.01
CA ASN A 271 7.97 16.77 -14.48
C ASN A 271 7.94 16.43 -12.98
N ILE A 272 8.65 15.38 -12.59
CA ILE A 272 8.75 14.97 -11.18
C ILE A 272 9.68 15.88 -10.36
N ASP A 273 10.49 16.72 -11.02
CA ASP A 273 11.47 17.62 -10.39
C ASP A 273 10.94 19.05 -10.18
N GLN A 274 9.90 19.47 -10.91
CA GLN A 274 9.37 20.83 -10.87
C GLN A 274 7.85 20.78 -10.76
N GLU A 275 7.33 21.36 -9.67
CA GLU A 275 5.90 21.36 -9.29
C GLU A 275 5.42 19.95 -8.96
N HIS A 276 5.44 19.50 -7.70
CA HIS A 276 4.44 19.79 -6.67
C HIS A 276 5.11 19.35 -5.37
N GLY A 277 4.98 20.11 -4.28
CA GLY A 277 5.54 19.75 -2.96
C GLY A 277 5.05 18.42 -2.34
N ASN A 278 4.42 17.54 -3.12
CA ASN A 278 4.05 16.19 -2.76
C ASN A 278 4.59 15.23 -3.82
N ASN A 279 5.60 14.45 -3.42
CA ASN A 279 6.32 13.36 -4.09
C ASN A 279 5.43 12.22 -4.66
N LYS A 280 4.30 12.52 -5.28
CA LYS A 280 3.24 11.58 -5.66
C LYS A 280 2.90 11.70 -7.15
N GLN A 281 2.62 10.56 -7.77
CA GLN A 281 2.17 10.49 -9.15
C GLN A 281 0.73 10.98 -9.24
N VAL A 282 0.50 11.95 -10.12
CA VAL A 282 -0.84 12.49 -10.43
C VAL A 282 -1.23 12.30 -11.89
N ASP A 283 -0.30 11.82 -12.73
CA ASP A 283 -0.55 11.55 -14.14
C ASP A 283 -1.65 10.48 -14.30
N PRO A 284 -2.71 10.75 -15.08
CA PRO A 284 -3.68 9.74 -15.43
C PRO A 284 -3.02 8.67 -16.31
N VAL A 285 -3.47 7.43 -16.17
CA VAL A 285 -3.00 6.33 -17.02
C VAL A 285 -3.33 6.64 -18.48
N ASN A 286 -2.31 6.67 -19.35
CA ASN A 286 -2.50 7.01 -20.76
C ASN A 286 -2.66 5.76 -21.62
N TYR A 287 -3.89 5.25 -21.71
CA TYR A 287 -4.20 4.05 -22.48
C TYR A 287 -3.91 4.16 -23.99
N ASN A 288 -3.78 5.37 -24.55
CA ASN A 288 -3.42 5.54 -25.96
C ASN A 288 -2.02 4.99 -26.24
N ARG A 289 -1.10 5.01 -25.27
CA ARG A 289 0.25 4.45 -25.42
C ARG A 289 0.23 2.97 -25.76
N MET A 290 -0.79 2.23 -25.33
CA MET A 290 -0.95 0.83 -25.67
C MET A 290 -1.14 0.57 -27.18
N SER A 291 -1.42 1.61 -27.99
CA SER A 291 -1.45 1.48 -29.46
C SER A 291 -0.07 1.41 -30.10
N GLU A 292 1.01 1.77 -29.40
CA GLU A 292 2.37 1.60 -29.91
C GLU A 292 2.74 0.11 -29.91
N ASP A 293 3.26 -0.39 -31.03
CA ASP A 293 3.51 -1.83 -31.23
C ASP A 293 4.37 -2.46 -30.14
N TRP A 294 5.41 -1.77 -29.68
CA TRP A 294 6.31 -2.29 -28.64
C TRP A 294 5.64 -2.35 -27.27
N ARG A 295 4.81 -1.34 -26.92
CA ARG A 295 4.04 -1.31 -25.67
C ARG A 295 2.94 -2.37 -25.66
N ARG A 296 2.29 -2.59 -26.82
CA ARG A 296 1.36 -3.72 -27.02
C ARG A 296 2.05 -5.06 -26.74
N ARG A 297 3.28 -5.26 -27.25
CA ARG A 297 4.05 -6.47 -26.99
C ARG A 297 4.42 -6.64 -25.51
N VAL A 298 4.69 -5.56 -24.78
CA VAL A 298 4.88 -5.60 -23.32
C VAL A 298 3.58 -6.06 -22.65
N PHE A 299 2.44 -5.45 -22.98
CA PHE A 299 1.13 -5.82 -22.46
C PHE A 299 0.81 -7.30 -22.67
N ASP A 300 0.94 -7.78 -23.90
CA ASP A 300 0.65 -9.17 -24.24
C ASP A 300 1.58 -10.14 -23.50
N TYR A 301 2.84 -9.73 -23.26
CA TYR A 301 3.80 -10.51 -22.50
C TYR A 301 3.44 -10.58 -21.02
N VAL A 302 3.15 -9.45 -20.38
CA VAL A 302 2.71 -9.38 -18.98
C VAL A 302 1.41 -10.16 -18.79
N ALA A 303 0.44 -10.02 -19.70
CA ALA A 303 -0.81 -10.78 -19.66
C ALA A 303 -0.57 -12.30 -19.74
N ARG A 304 0.38 -12.77 -20.55
CA ARG A 304 0.79 -14.20 -20.58
C ARG A 304 1.44 -14.64 -19.27
N LEU A 305 2.30 -13.83 -18.66
CA LEU A 305 2.91 -14.13 -17.37
C LEU A 305 1.86 -14.25 -16.27
N VAL A 306 0.92 -13.30 -16.18
CA VAL A 306 -0.15 -13.33 -15.17
C VAL A 306 -1.02 -14.59 -15.33
N ARG A 307 -1.37 -14.97 -16.58
CA ARG A 307 -2.08 -16.23 -16.83
C ARG A 307 -1.29 -17.45 -16.40
N SER A 308 0.02 -17.46 -16.64
CA SER A 308 0.90 -18.59 -16.29
C SER A 308 1.09 -18.73 -14.78
N ALA A 309 1.27 -17.61 -14.07
CA ALA A 309 1.37 -17.59 -12.61
C ALA A 309 0.11 -18.14 -11.93
N ARG A 310 -1.08 -17.91 -12.52
CA ARG A 310 -2.35 -18.48 -12.03
C ARG A 310 -2.47 -20.00 -12.25
N LEU A 311 -1.81 -20.56 -13.26
CA LEU A 311 -1.89 -21.99 -13.56
C LEU A 311 -0.97 -22.84 -12.66
N GLN A 312 0.09 -22.25 -12.10
CA GLN A 312 1.03 -22.95 -11.22
C GLN A 312 0.50 -23.16 -9.80
N THR A 313 -0.62 -22.52 -9.42
CA THR A 313 -1.23 -22.69 -8.10
C THR A 313 -2.36 -23.73 -8.14
N HIS A 314 -2.05 -24.98 -7.79
CA HIS A 314 -3.03 -26.08 -7.66
C HIS A 314 -3.88 -26.01 -6.36
N SER A 315 -4.17 -24.82 -5.85
CA SER A 315 -4.98 -24.52 -4.66
C SER A 315 -5.51 -23.07 -4.77
N PRO A 316 -6.60 -22.68 -4.06
CA PRO A 316 -7.51 -21.60 -4.50
C PRO A 316 -6.80 -20.25 -4.71
N PRO A 317 -7.38 -19.35 -5.54
CA PRO A 317 -6.61 -18.37 -6.29
C PRO A 317 -5.75 -17.49 -5.38
N THR A 318 -4.45 -17.57 -5.59
CA THR A 318 -3.46 -16.62 -5.09
C THR A 318 -3.89 -15.23 -5.51
N THR A 319 -4.04 -14.36 -4.52
CA THR A 319 -4.42 -12.96 -4.71
C THR A 319 -3.36 -12.28 -5.57
N THR A 320 -3.64 -12.04 -6.86
CA THR A 320 -2.93 -11.00 -7.61
C THR A 320 -3.55 -9.68 -7.18
N VAL A 321 -2.78 -8.83 -6.49
CA VAL A 321 -3.26 -7.51 -6.06
C VAL A 321 -2.96 -6.53 -7.20
N PHE A 322 -4.00 -6.10 -7.90
CA PHE A 322 -3.89 -4.96 -8.80
C PHE A 322 -4.07 -3.70 -7.97
N CYS A 323 -3.05 -2.83 -7.93
CA CYS A 323 -3.15 -1.55 -7.24
C CYS A 323 -3.46 -0.47 -8.28
N THR A 324 -4.73 -0.10 -8.38
CA THR A 324 -5.14 1.17 -8.95
C THR A 324 -5.22 2.17 -7.79
N SER A 325 -4.09 2.77 -7.40
CA SER A 325 -4.10 3.92 -6.48
C SER A 325 -4.64 5.13 -7.25
N ILE A 326 -5.96 5.21 -7.41
CA ILE A 326 -6.67 6.42 -7.84
C ILE A 326 -7.31 7.01 -6.59
N LEU A 327 -6.49 7.43 -5.63
CA LEU A 327 -6.95 8.30 -4.56
C LEU A 327 -5.91 9.40 -4.38
N LYS A 328 -6.24 10.57 -4.93
CA LYS A 328 -5.62 11.82 -4.54
C LYS A 328 -5.71 11.92 -3.01
N LYS A 329 -4.59 12.19 -2.33
CA LYS A 329 -4.53 12.59 -0.90
C LYS A 329 -5.37 13.83 -0.58
N GLU A 330 -6.06 14.43 -1.56
CA GLU A 330 -7.07 15.48 -1.38
C GLU A 330 -8.37 15.00 -0.76
N SER A 331 -8.53 13.69 -0.51
CA SER A 331 -9.74 13.10 0.09
C SER A 331 -9.48 12.19 1.29
N ALA A 332 -8.45 12.50 2.10
CA ALA A 332 -8.51 12.14 3.51
C ALA A 332 -9.51 13.10 4.15
N PHE A 333 -10.73 12.61 4.42
CA PHE A 333 -11.91 13.37 4.84
C PHE A 333 -11.70 14.37 5.96
#